data_AF-A0A950LCC7-F1
#
_entry.id   AF-A0A950LCC7-F1
#
_cell.length_a   1.000
_cell.length_b   1.000
_cell.length_c   1.000
_cell.angle_alpha   90.00
_cell.angle_beta   90.00
_cell.angle_gamma   90.00
#
_symmetry.space_group_name_H-M   'P 1'
#
loop_
_entity.id
_entity.type
_entity.pdbx_description
1 polymer ?
#
loop_
_entity_poly.entity_id
_entity_poly.type
_entity_poly.pdbx_seq_one_letter_code
_entity_poly.pdbx_strand_id
1 'polypeptide(L)'
;MSKACEASVRRLTAPPAATPSLHLLAYETAVVLAGIARALDGVALLVAPARSFLGRDERLRLRVPDWLPSLVNAGRAFTTISAVAVFWILTEWPSGAQAMAFAAIGVILFAPRADQAYSMVLGFTIGTSIGAIFAAVVAFALLPDTETFGAFSIALGLVLVPAGAGVAQSWQTAAFIGLAALFVPLLSPANEMSYNTMQFTTAHWRSSEA
;
A
#
# COMPACT_ATOMS: atom_id res chain seq x y z
N MET A 1 6.09 -8.06 -49.01
CA MET A 1 6.63 -8.82 -47.86
C MET A 1 5.58 -9.24 -46.81
N SER A 2 4.26 -9.19 -47.06
CA SER A 2 3.26 -9.52 -46.01
C SER A 2 2.70 -10.95 -46.05
N LYS A 3 2.51 -11.56 -47.23
CA LYS A 3 1.82 -12.86 -47.35
C LYS A 3 2.63 -14.07 -46.87
N ALA A 4 3.95 -14.05 -47.04
CA ALA A 4 4.83 -15.12 -46.58
C ALA A 4 4.95 -15.15 -45.05
N CYS A 5 4.94 -13.97 -44.41
CA CYS A 5 4.99 -13.86 -42.95
C CYS A 5 3.66 -14.29 -42.32
N GLU A 6 2.55 -13.92 -42.93
CA GLU A 6 1.20 -14.32 -42.50
C GLU A 6 0.98 -15.84 -42.62
N ALA A 7 1.50 -16.47 -43.68
CA ALA A 7 1.47 -17.92 -43.84
C ALA A 7 2.32 -18.67 -42.80
N SER A 8 3.47 -18.11 -42.41
CA SER A 8 4.34 -18.67 -41.37
C SER A 8 3.74 -18.56 -39.97
N VAL A 9 3.10 -17.43 -39.65
CA VAL A 9 2.38 -17.23 -38.38
C VAL A 9 1.17 -18.15 -38.27
N ARG A 10 0.46 -18.37 -39.38
CA ARG A 10 -0.70 -19.28 -39.44
C ARG A 10 -0.29 -20.76 -39.35
N ARG A 11 0.92 -21.11 -39.79
CA ARG A 11 1.50 -22.46 -39.60
C ARG A 11 2.00 -22.72 -38.18
N LEU A 12 2.43 -21.68 -37.46
CA LEU A 12 2.84 -21.78 -36.05
C LEU A 12 1.65 -21.84 -35.08
N THR A 13 0.43 -21.52 -35.53
CA THR A 13 -0.80 -21.53 -34.73
C THR A 13 -1.70 -22.74 -34.99
N ALA A 14 -1.33 -23.62 -35.94
CA ALA A 14 -1.96 -24.94 -36.03
C ALA A 14 -1.55 -25.75 -34.79
N PRO A 15 -2.48 -26.28 -33.98
CA PRO A 15 -2.12 -26.97 -32.75
C PRO A 15 -1.77 -28.43 -33.02
N PRO A 16 -0.54 -28.87 -32.71
CA PRO A 16 -0.33 -30.24 -32.31
C PRO A 16 0.20 -30.32 -30.87
N ALA A 17 -0.23 -31.40 -30.21
CA ALA A 17 0.33 -32.01 -28.99
C ALA A 17 -0.39 -31.72 -27.67
N ALA A 18 -1.09 -32.76 -27.23
CA ALA A 18 -1.95 -32.89 -26.07
C ALA A 18 -1.20 -33.28 -24.77
N THR A 19 -0.02 -32.70 -24.50
CA THR A 19 0.77 -33.05 -23.30
C THR A 19 1.13 -31.83 -22.44
N PRO A 20 0.91 -31.89 -21.10
CA PRO A 20 1.09 -30.75 -20.18
C PRO A 20 2.49 -30.12 -20.15
N SER A 21 3.53 -30.92 -20.40
CA SER A 21 4.93 -30.48 -20.42
C SER A 21 5.24 -29.53 -21.58
N LEU A 22 4.54 -29.66 -22.70
CA LEU A 22 4.75 -28.82 -23.88
C LEU A 22 4.07 -27.45 -23.72
N HIS A 23 2.96 -27.41 -22.97
CA HIS A 23 2.32 -26.16 -22.56
C HIS A 23 3.18 -25.35 -21.60
N LEU A 24 3.87 -26.01 -20.66
CA LEU A 24 4.80 -25.34 -19.75
C LEU A 24 5.99 -24.74 -20.50
N LEU A 25 6.59 -25.48 -21.43
CA LEU A 25 7.69 -24.97 -22.25
C LEU A 25 7.25 -23.82 -23.15
N ALA A 26 6.06 -23.90 -23.76
CA ALA A 26 5.51 -22.81 -24.57
C ALA A 26 5.16 -21.57 -23.73
N TYR A 27 4.66 -21.75 -22.51
CA TYR A 27 4.35 -20.65 -21.60
C TYR A 27 5.62 -19.97 -21.08
N GLU A 28 6.62 -20.74 -20.66
CA GLU A 28 7.90 -20.20 -20.19
C GLU A 28 8.65 -19.47 -21.30
N THR A 29 8.69 -20.02 -22.51
CA THR A 29 9.29 -19.34 -23.66
C THR A 29 8.56 -18.04 -24.02
N ALA A 30 7.22 -18.03 -23.93
CA ALA A 30 6.43 -16.82 -24.15
C ALA A 30 6.70 -15.74 -23.09
N VAL A 31 6.85 -16.13 -21.82
CA VAL A 31 7.18 -15.21 -20.71
C VAL A 31 8.57 -14.61 -20.88
N VAL A 32 9.56 -15.43 -21.23
CA VAL A 32 10.95 -14.97 -21.47
C VAL A 32 11.01 -14.01 -22.65
N LEU A 33 10.35 -14.33 -23.76
CA LEU A 33 10.30 -13.46 -24.94
C LEU A 33 9.60 -12.12 -24.65
N ALA A 34 8.53 -12.14 -23.85
CA ALA A 34 7.85 -10.92 -23.42
C ALA A 34 8.72 -10.06 -22.48
N GLY A 35 9.52 -10.68 -21.62
CA GLY A 35 10.49 -10.00 -20.76
C GLY A 35 11.58 -9.29 -21.58
N ILE A 36 12.15 -9.99 -22.57
CA ILE A 36 13.18 -9.44 -23.46
C ILE A 36 12.63 -8.25 -24.26
N ALA A 37 11.40 -8.35 -24.80
CA ALA A 37 10.79 -7.25 -25.54
C ALA A 37 10.59 -6.00 -24.67
N ARG A 38 10.22 -6.15 -23.40
CA ARG A 38 10.07 -5.02 -22.45
C ARG A 38 11.40 -4.39 -22.08
N ALA A 39 12.45 -5.19 -21.92
CA ALA A 39 13.79 -4.68 -21.64
C ALA A 39 14.31 -3.82 -22.81
N LEU A 40 14.07 -4.27 -24.05
CA LEU A 40 14.43 -3.50 -25.25
C LEU A 40 13.62 -2.20 -25.37
N ASP A 41 12.33 -2.22 -25.00
CA ASP A 41 11.48 -1.02 -25.02
C ASP A 41 11.93 0.01 -23.96
N GLY A 42 12.33 -0.46 -22.77
CA GLY A 42 12.92 0.38 -21.74
C GLY A 42 14.26 1.01 -22.16
N VAL A 43 15.11 0.26 -22.85
CA VAL A 43 16.37 0.78 -23.42
C VAL A 43 16.08 1.78 -24.55
N ALA A 44 15.08 1.54 -25.38
CA ALA A 44 14.67 2.47 -26.43
C ALA A 44 14.18 3.82 -25.86
N LEU A 45 13.47 3.80 -24.73
CA LEU A 45 13.04 5.02 -24.01
C LEU A 45 14.23 5.79 -23.41
N LEU A 46 15.28 5.10 -22.97
CA LEU A 46 16.49 5.74 -22.43
C LEU A 46 17.38 6.36 -23.50
N VAL A 47 17.33 5.83 -24.74
CA VAL A 47 18.16 6.29 -25.86
C VAL A 47 17.57 7.53 -26.57
N ALA A 48 16.28 7.84 -26.38
CA ALA A 48 15.63 8.99 -27.02
C ALA A 48 15.27 10.10 -26.01
N PRO A 49 16.14 11.10 -25.78
CA PRO A 49 15.78 12.26 -24.97
C PRO A 49 14.83 13.18 -25.75
N ALA A 50 13.66 13.42 -25.16
CA ALA A 50 12.66 14.43 -25.46
C ALA A 50 12.98 15.39 -26.62
N ARG A 51 12.52 15.07 -27.84
CA ARG A 51 12.28 16.07 -28.88
C ARG A 51 10.99 15.76 -29.63
N SER A 52 10.20 16.82 -29.81
CA SER A 52 8.98 16.96 -30.60
C SER A 52 7.64 16.52 -29.96
N PHE A 53 7.11 17.44 -29.16
CA PHE A 53 5.73 17.50 -28.65
C PHE A 53 4.67 17.88 -29.72
N LEU A 54 4.92 17.72 -31.02
CA LEU A 54 3.95 18.14 -32.05
C LEU A 54 3.91 17.14 -33.22
N GLY A 55 2.85 16.32 -33.21
CA GLY A 55 2.23 15.77 -34.41
C GLY A 55 2.78 14.43 -34.91
N ARG A 56 2.24 13.32 -34.39
CA ARG A 56 1.91 12.14 -35.21
C ARG A 56 1.02 11.17 -34.43
N ASP A 57 -0.20 10.97 -34.92
CA ASP A 57 -1.14 9.88 -34.61
C ASP A 57 -0.81 9.05 -33.35
N GLU A 58 -1.26 9.54 -32.19
CA GLU A 58 -1.48 8.69 -31.03
C GLU A 58 -2.63 7.73 -31.37
N ARG A 59 -2.28 6.62 -32.02
CA ARG A 59 -3.01 5.39 -31.79
C ARG A 59 -2.78 5.05 -30.34
N LEU A 60 -3.64 5.58 -29.47
CA LEU A 60 -3.93 5.06 -28.14
C LEU A 60 -4.11 3.55 -28.27
N ARG A 61 -3.01 2.83 -28.15
CA ARG A 61 -3.02 1.39 -27.95
C ARG A 61 -3.59 1.22 -26.56
N LEU A 62 -4.93 1.16 -26.48
CA LEU A 62 -5.68 0.67 -25.34
C LEU A 62 -4.96 -0.59 -24.87
N ARG A 63 -4.22 -0.44 -23.78
CA ARG A 63 -3.57 -1.54 -23.08
C ARG A 63 -4.68 -2.52 -22.76
N VAL A 64 -4.68 -3.67 -23.42
CA VAL A 64 -5.59 -4.77 -23.07
C VAL A 64 -5.36 -5.05 -21.58
N PRO A 65 -6.38 -4.92 -20.72
CA PRO A 65 -6.21 -5.17 -19.30
C PRO A 65 -5.82 -6.63 -19.10
N ASP A 66 -4.63 -6.85 -18.56
CA ASP A 66 -4.26 -8.15 -18.02
C ASP A 66 -5.09 -8.33 -16.74
N TRP A 67 -6.18 -9.10 -16.80
CA TRP A 67 -7.10 -9.32 -15.65
C TRP A 67 -6.56 -10.31 -14.62
N LEU A 68 -5.51 -11.07 -14.98
CA LEU A 68 -4.93 -12.09 -14.11
C LEU A 68 -4.34 -11.52 -12.81
N PRO A 69 -3.51 -10.45 -12.85
CA PRO A 69 -2.94 -9.85 -11.65
C PRO A 69 -4.00 -9.22 -10.74
N SER A 70 -5.05 -8.61 -11.31
CA SER A 70 -6.13 -8.01 -10.53
C SER A 70 -6.96 -9.07 -9.81
N LEU A 71 -7.24 -10.21 -10.45
CA LEU A 71 -7.97 -11.31 -9.83
C LEU A 71 -7.18 -11.99 -8.70
N VAL A 72 -5.88 -12.25 -8.90
CA VAL A 72 -5.00 -12.81 -7.85
C VAL A 72 -4.94 -11.87 -6.66
N ASN A 73 -4.80 -10.57 -6.92
CA ASN A 73 -4.74 -9.57 -5.87
C ASN A 73 -6.08 -9.42 -5.12
N ALA A 74 -7.21 -9.46 -5.83
CA ALA A 74 -8.53 -9.49 -5.21
C ALA A 74 -8.72 -10.73 -4.32
N GLY A 75 -8.25 -11.90 -4.76
CA GLY A 75 -8.25 -13.13 -3.97
C GLY A 75 -7.44 -13.01 -2.68
N ARG A 76 -6.22 -12.48 -2.76
CA ARG A 76 -5.37 -12.22 -1.58
C ARG A 76 -6.01 -11.23 -0.61
N ALA A 77 -6.64 -10.19 -1.13
CA ALA A 77 -7.35 -9.21 -0.31
C ALA A 77 -8.52 -9.85 0.43
N PHE A 78 -9.34 -10.60 -0.28
CA PHE A 78 -10.50 -11.28 0.27
C PHE A 78 -10.12 -12.28 1.37
N THR A 79 -9.10 -13.11 1.14
CA THR A 79 -8.65 -14.09 2.14
C THR A 79 -8.07 -13.41 3.38
N THR A 80 -7.28 -12.35 3.21
CA THR A 80 -6.68 -11.62 4.33
C THR A 80 -7.75 -10.96 5.19
N ILE A 81 -8.68 -10.22 4.57
CA ILE A 81 -9.76 -9.54 5.31
C ILE A 81 -10.67 -10.55 6.00
N SER A 82 -11.04 -11.64 5.33
CA SER A 82 -11.89 -12.69 5.91
C SER A 82 -11.23 -13.38 7.10
N ALA A 83 -9.92 -13.67 7.02
CA ALA A 83 -9.18 -14.28 8.12
C ALA A 83 -9.12 -13.36 9.35
N VAL A 84 -8.86 -12.06 9.15
CA VAL A 84 -8.86 -11.08 10.24
C VAL A 84 -10.26 -10.89 10.83
N ALA A 85 -11.30 -10.92 9.99
CA ALA A 85 -12.69 -10.86 10.43
C ALA A 85 -13.06 -12.05 11.33
N VAL A 86 -12.74 -13.28 10.89
CA VAL A 86 -13.00 -14.50 11.65
C VAL A 86 -12.22 -14.47 12.97
N PHE A 87 -10.95 -14.06 12.93
CA PHE A 87 -10.14 -13.90 14.14
C PHE A 87 -10.79 -12.91 15.11
N TRP A 88 -11.22 -11.74 14.64
CA TRP A 88 -11.84 -10.74 15.50
C TRP A 88 -13.14 -11.25 16.13
N ILE A 89 -14.01 -11.89 15.35
CA ILE A 89 -15.28 -12.44 15.84
C ILE A 89 -15.04 -13.53 16.89
N LEU A 90 -14.06 -14.41 16.68
CA LEU A 90 -13.76 -15.50 17.60
C LEU A 90 -13.06 -15.04 18.89
N THR A 91 -12.22 -14.01 18.80
CA THR A 91 -11.45 -13.52 19.95
C THR A 91 -12.16 -12.44 20.75
N GLU A 92 -13.26 -11.90 20.22
CA GLU A 92 -13.96 -10.73 20.76
C GLU A 92 -13.01 -9.59 21.12
N TRP A 93 -11.92 -9.47 20.35
CA TRP A 93 -10.84 -8.56 20.70
C TRP A 93 -11.34 -7.11 20.66
N PRO A 94 -11.27 -6.33 21.76
CA PRO A 94 -11.87 -5.00 21.83
C PRO A 94 -11.37 -4.03 20.75
N SER A 95 -10.13 -4.20 20.31
CA SER A 95 -9.48 -3.40 19.27
C SER A 95 -9.46 -4.07 17.89
N GLY A 96 -10.22 -5.13 17.66
CA GLY A 96 -10.20 -5.84 16.37
C GLY A 96 -10.73 -5.05 15.18
N ALA A 97 -11.61 -4.06 15.41
CA ALA A 97 -12.02 -3.10 14.36
C ALA A 97 -10.82 -2.30 13.82
N GLN A 98 -9.92 -1.87 14.71
CA GLN A 98 -8.70 -1.17 14.34
C GLN A 98 -7.76 -2.12 13.56
N ALA A 99 -7.62 -3.36 14.02
CA ALA A 99 -6.83 -4.38 13.32
C ALA A 99 -7.34 -4.67 11.90
N MET A 100 -8.66 -4.75 11.70
CA MET A 100 -9.26 -4.91 10.36
C MET A 100 -8.93 -3.73 9.44
N ALA A 101 -9.04 -2.49 9.94
CA ALA A 101 -8.73 -1.30 9.15
C ALA A 101 -7.27 -1.31 8.66
N PHE A 102 -6.31 -1.62 9.54
CA PHE A 102 -4.90 -1.70 9.16
C PHE A 102 -4.59 -2.85 8.22
N ALA A 103 -5.24 -4.00 8.40
CA ALA A 103 -5.11 -5.13 7.47
C ALA A 103 -5.60 -4.75 6.06
N ALA A 104 -6.75 -4.06 5.97
CA ALA A 104 -7.28 -3.58 4.69
C ALA A 104 -6.34 -2.56 4.03
N ILE A 105 -5.81 -1.60 4.80
CA ILE A 105 -4.84 -0.62 4.29
C ILE A 105 -3.60 -1.33 3.74
N GLY A 106 -3.02 -2.28 4.49
CA GLY A 106 -1.84 -3.03 4.06
C GLY A 106 -2.09 -3.80 2.76
N VAL A 107 -3.21 -4.52 2.68
CA VAL A 107 -3.63 -5.25 1.48
C VAL A 107 -3.74 -4.32 0.27
N ILE A 108 -4.39 -3.16 0.40
CA ILE A 108 -4.57 -2.19 -0.70
C ILE A 108 -3.23 -1.57 -1.10
N LEU A 109 -2.36 -1.28 -0.14
CA LEU A 109 -1.09 -0.61 -0.39
C LEU A 109 -0.06 -1.52 -1.07
N PHE A 110 -0.04 -2.81 -0.71
CA PHE A 110 0.93 -3.78 -1.25
C PHE A 110 0.40 -4.56 -2.45
N ALA A 111 -0.91 -4.48 -2.71
CA ALA A 111 -1.61 -5.09 -3.83
C ALA A 111 -0.95 -4.92 -5.21
N PRO A 112 -0.49 -3.72 -5.63
CA PRO A 112 0.08 -3.51 -6.96
C PRO A 112 1.55 -3.93 -7.11
N ARG A 113 2.22 -4.32 -6.03
CA ARG A 113 3.70 -4.32 -5.95
C ARG A 113 4.36 -5.69 -6.13
N ALA A 114 3.80 -6.59 -6.94
CA ALA A 114 4.16 -8.02 -7.04
C ALA A 114 5.66 -8.37 -6.83
N ASP A 115 6.59 -7.77 -7.58
CA ASP A 115 8.03 -8.11 -7.51
C ASP A 115 8.81 -7.42 -6.37
N GLN A 116 8.31 -6.29 -5.84
CA GLN A 116 8.93 -5.53 -4.75
C GLN A 116 8.15 -5.69 -3.42
N ALA A 117 7.09 -6.49 -3.42
CA ALA A 117 6.17 -6.61 -2.29
C ALA A 117 6.85 -7.23 -1.08
N TYR A 118 7.71 -8.24 -1.27
CA TYR A 118 8.30 -8.96 -0.14
C TYR A 118 9.23 -8.09 0.71
N SER A 119 10.17 -7.38 0.08
CA SER A 119 11.10 -6.49 0.78
C SER A 119 10.38 -5.30 1.42
N MET A 120 9.38 -4.72 0.75
CA MET A 120 8.59 -3.63 1.31
C MET A 120 7.69 -4.10 2.47
N VAL A 121 7.08 -5.28 2.37
CA VAL A 121 6.24 -5.83 3.45
C VAL A 121 7.08 -6.16 4.67
N LEU A 122 8.27 -6.77 4.49
CA LEU A 122 9.19 -7.00 5.61
C LEU A 122 9.64 -5.69 6.25
N GLY A 123 10.06 -4.70 5.43
CA GLY A 123 10.44 -3.38 5.92
C GLY A 123 9.29 -2.73 6.71
N PHE A 124 8.09 -2.72 6.15
CA PHE A 124 6.90 -2.20 6.81
C PHE A 124 6.60 -2.93 8.12
N THR A 125 6.71 -4.26 8.15
CA THR A 125 6.45 -5.10 9.33
C THR A 125 7.45 -4.81 10.46
N ILE A 126 8.73 -4.66 10.11
CA ILE A 126 9.79 -4.25 11.04
C ILE A 126 9.47 -2.85 11.57
N GLY A 127 9.15 -1.92 10.67
CA GLY A 127 8.73 -0.56 11.01
C GLY A 127 7.58 -0.51 12.00
N THR A 128 6.50 -1.24 11.70
CA THR A 128 5.32 -1.33 12.57
C THR A 128 5.64 -1.94 13.92
N SER A 129 6.51 -2.95 13.97
CA SER A 129 6.94 -3.57 15.23
C SER A 129 7.72 -2.58 16.10
N ILE A 130 8.64 -1.83 15.49
CA ILE A 130 9.41 -0.79 16.19
C ILE A 130 8.48 0.34 16.64
N GLY A 131 7.54 0.77 15.80
CA GLY A 131 6.53 1.77 16.14
C GLY A 131 5.67 1.35 17.33
N ALA A 132 5.28 0.06 17.39
CA ALA A 132 4.54 -0.48 18.51
C ALA A 132 5.33 -0.47 19.82
N ILE A 133 6.64 -0.79 19.77
CA ILE A 133 7.52 -0.69 20.94
C ILE A 133 7.60 0.76 21.43
N PHE A 134 7.82 1.72 20.53
CA PHE A 134 7.84 3.13 20.91
C PHE A 134 6.50 3.61 21.47
N ALA A 135 5.39 3.20 20.88
CA ALA A 135 4.05 3.52 21.39
C ALA A 135 3.87 2.96 22.81
N ALA A 136 4.30 1.72 23.07
CA ALA A 136 4.25 1.12 24.39
C ALA A 136 5.12 1.87 25.41
N VAL A 137 6.36 2.25 25.04
CA VAL A 137 7.23 3.05 25.91
C VAL A 137 6.58 4.40 26.24
N VAL A 138 6.03 5.09 25.24
CA VAL A 138 5.37 6.37 25.45
C VAL A 138 4.12 6.21 26.33
N ALA A 139 3.27 5.21 26.05
CA ALA A 139 2.03 4.94 26.79
C ALA A 139 2.26 4.52 28.25
N PHE A 140 3.26 3.67 28.52
CA PHE A 140 3.46 3.09 29.85
C PHE A 140 4.53 3.77 30.69
N ALA A 141 5.47 4.50 30.09
CA ALA A 141 6.56 5.15 30.83
C ALA A 141 6.47 6.68 30.82
N LEU A 142 6.00 7.30 29.73
CA LEU A 142 5.93 8.77 29.64
C LEU A 142 4.56 9.31 30.08
N LEU A 143 3.48 8.77 29.52
CA LEU A 143 2.12 9.27 29.81
C LEU A 143 1.73 9.27 31.30
N PRO A 144 2.10 8.28 32.13
CA PRO A 144 1.70 8.28 33.54
C PRO A 144 2.27 9.46 34.34
N ASP A 145 3.43 9.98 33.95
CA ASP A 145 4.13 11.06 34.65
C ASP A 145 3.87 12.45 34.02
N THR A 146 3.15 12.52 32.90
CA THR A 146 2.94 13.78 32.17
C THR A 146 1.47 14.15 32.04
N GLU A 147 1.06 15.21 32.72
CA GLU A 147 -0.33 15.72 32.65
C GLU A 147 -0.54 16.82 31.60
N THR A 148 0.53 17.26 30.92
CA THR A 148 0.45 18.40 30.00
C THR A 148 0.46 17.99 28.53
N PHE A 149 -0.39 18.66 27.75
CA PHE A 149 -0.44 18.50 26.28
C PHE A 149 0.91 18.82 25.61
N GLY A 150 1.68 19.76 26.18
CA GLY A 150 3.01 20.11 25.68
C GLY A 150 4.00 18.94 25.77
N ALA A 151 4.05 18.26 26.92
CA ALA A 151 4.91 17.09 27.11
C ALA A 151 4.51 15.94 26.17
N PHE A 152 3.21 15.70 25.99
CA PHE A 152 2.70 14.72 25.02
C PHE A 152 3.12 15.07 23.58
N SER A 153 3.01 16.34 23.18
CA SER A 153 3.41 16.80 21.84
C SER A 153 4.90 16.63 21.58
N ILE A 154 5.75 16.88 22.58
CA ILE A 154 7.20 16.65 22.50
C ILE A 154 7.49 15.15 22.36
N ALA A 155 6.82 14.29 23.14
CA ALA A 155 6.98 12.84 23.06
C ALA A 155 6.60 12.30 21.67
N LEU A 156 5.49 12.78 21.10
CA LEU A 156 5.11 12.47 19.72
C LEU A 156 6.16 12.96 18.71
N GLY A 157 6.62 14.20 18.87
CA GLY A 157 7.63 14.81 18.01
C GLY A 157 8.95 14.03 18.01
N LEU A 158 9.38 13.52 19.16
CA LEU A 158 10.62 12.76 19.30
C LEU A 158 10.63 11.47 18.48
N VAL A 159 9.46 10.89 18.21
CA VAL A 159 9.32 9.67 17.38
C VAL A 159 8.96 10.02 15.94
N LEU A 160 8.01 10.94 15.72
CA LEU A 160 7.48 11.26 14.40
C LEU A 160 8.42 12.11 13.54
N VAL A 161 9.19 13.02 14.14
CA VAL A 161 10.16 13.85 13.38
C VAL A 161 11.27 13.00 12.77
N PRO A 162 12.00 12.15 13.51
CA PRO A 162 13.00 11.29 12.90
C PRO A 162 12.38 10.25 11.97
N ALA A 163 11.16 9.75 12.27
CA ALA A 163 10.46 8.86 11.36
C ALA A 163 10.15 9.55 10.01
N GLY A 164 9.61 10.77 10.03
CA GLY A 164 9.34 11.55 8.83
C GLY A 164 10.60 11.88 8.03
N ALA A 165 11.70 12.23 8.72
CA ALA A 165 13.00 12.42 8.08
C ALA A 165 13.52 11.12 7.43
N GLY A 166 13.29 9.98 8.07
CA GLY A 166 13.62 8.65 7.55
C GLY A 166 12.77 8.24 6.34
N VAL A 167 11.49 8.64 6.27
CA VAL A 167 10.65 8.43 5.08
C VAL A 167 11.23 9.14 3.85
N ALA A 168 11.86 10.31 4.03
CA ALA A 168 12.51 11.01 2.93
C ALA A 168 13.77 10.29 2.38
N GLN A 169 14.27 9.26 3.07
CA GLN A 169 15.39 8.44 2.63
C GLN A 169 14.90 7.22 1.84
N SER A 170 15.46 7.00 0.64
CA SER A 170 15.00 5.96 -0.29
C SER A 170 15.33 4.51 0.10
N TRP A 171 16.29 4.31 1.02
CA TRP A 171 16.80 2.97 1.37
C TRP A 171 15.93 2.19 2.37
N GLN A 172 15.09 2.86 3.17
CA GLN A 172 14.29 2.24 4.22
C GLN A 172 12.87 2.84 4.35
N THR A 173 12.37 3.46 3.28
CA THR A 173 11.10 4.19 3.26
C THR A 173 9.93 3.37 3.83
N ALA A 174 9.82 2.08 3.47
CA ALA A 174 8.73 1.22 3.94
C ALA A 174 8.74 1.02 5.47
N ALA A 175 9.91 0.93 6.09
CA ALA A 175 10.03 0.76 7.54
C ALA A 175 9.63 2.03 8.29
N PHE A 176 10.10 3.19 7.84
CA PHE A 176 9.70 4.46 8.46
C PHE A 176 8.21 4.77 8.27
N ILE A 177 7.64 4.40 7.11
CA ILE A 177 6.18 4.47 6.89
C ILE A 177 5.46 3.55 7.89
N GLY A 178 5.90 2.30 8.04
CA GLY A 178 5.29 1.35 8.97
C GLY A 178 5.33 1.83 10.42
N LEU A 179 6.47 2.39 10.85
CA LEU A 179 6.63 2.97 12.17
C LEU A 179 5.63 4.10 12.40
N ALA A 180 5.58 5.09 11.51
CA ALA A 180 4.68 6.23 11.65
C ALA A 180 3.20 5.82 11.56
N ALA A 181 2.88 4.83 10.72
CA ALA A 181 1.50 4.41 10.46
C ALA A 181 0.80 3.81 11.69
N LEU A 182 1.50 3.06 12.55
CA LEU A 182 0.91 2.44 13.74
C LEU A 182 1.19 3.17 15.05
N PHE A 183 2.22 4.01 15.12
CA PHE A 183 2.58 4.67 16.36
C PHE A 183 1.44 5.50 16.98
N VAL A 184 0.83 6.41 16.20
CA VAL A 184 -0.26 7.28 16.70
C VAL A 184 -1.55 6.50 17.00
N PRO A 185 -2.03 5.59 16.13
CA PRO A 185 -3.21 4.78 16.42
C PRO A 185 -3.09 3.92 17.68
N LEU A 186 -1.89 3.41 18.00
CA LEU A 186 -1.65 2.61 19.21
C LEU A 186 -1.68 3.46 20.48
N LEU A 187 -1.27 4.73 20.40
CA LEU A 187 -1.39 5.66 21.51
C LEU A 187 -2.83 6.08 21.78
N SER A 188 -3.69 6.03 20.74
CA SER A 188 -5.12 6.36 20.81
C SER A 188 -5.42 7.59 21.70
N PRO A 189 -4.79 8.76 21.46
CA PRO A 189 -4.99 9.93 22.31
C PRO A 189 -6.46 10.37 22.24
N ALA A 190 -7.19 10.17 23.33
CA ALA A 190 -8.56 10.61 23.43
C ALA A 190 -8.56 12.13 23.70
N ASN A 191 -9.05 12.90 22.75
CA ASN A 191 -9.42 14.31 22.97
C ASN A 191 -10.94 14.37 23.07
N GLU A 192 -11.48 14.03 24.25
CA GLU A 192 -12.91 14.10 24.48
C GLU A 192 -13.37 15.56 24.42
N MET A 193 -14.18 15.88 23.41
CA MET A 193 -14.78 17.19 23.28
C MET A 193 -15.88 17.35 24.33
N SER A 194 -15.53 17.96 25.47
CA SER A 194 -16.48 18.26 26.53
C SER A 194 -17.32 19.47 26.15
N TYR A 195 -18.60 19.24 25.84
CA TYR A 195 -19.56 20.31 25.61
C TYR A 195 -20.21 20.72 26.94
N ASN A 196 -19.81 21.87 27.48
CA ASN A 196 -20.50 22.45 28.62
C ASN A 196 -21.78 23.15 28.16
N THR A 197 -22.91 22.44 28.24
CA THR A 197 -24.22 22.94 27.82
C THR A 197 -24.63 24.19 28.62
N MET A 198 -24.19 24.33 29.88
CA MET A 198 -24.47 25.50 30.72
C MET A 198 -23.74 26.76 30.25
N GLN A 199 -22.51 26.62 29.72
CA GLN A 199 -21.81 27.75 29.09
C GLN A 199 -22.49 28.19 27.79
N PHE A 200 -23.02 27.25 27.02
CA PHE A 200 -23.73 27.56 25.77
C PHE A 200 -25.04 28.31 26.04
N THR A 201 -25.84 27.87 27.02
CA THR A 201 -27.12 28.53 27.35
C THR A 201 -26.93 29.92 27.95
N THR A 202 -25.97 30.09 28.87
CA THR A 202 -25.71 31.40 29.49
C THR A 202 -25.12 32.42 28.52
N ALA A 203 -24.29 32.00 27.56
CA ALA A 203 -23.79 32.86 26.49
C ALA A 203 -24.92 33.32 25.55
N HIS A 204 -25.82 32.41 25.17
CA HIS A 204 -26.98 32.76 24.34
C HIS A 204 -27.92 33.72 25.07
N TRP A 205 -28.20 33.47 26.35
CA TRP A 205 -29.06 34.34 27.16
C TRP A 205 -28.49 35.75 27.31
N ARG A 206 -27.18 35.87 27.59
CA ARG A 206 -26.49 37.16 27.72
C ARG A 206 -26.43 37.96 26.40
N SER A 207 -26.50 37.30 25.24
CA SER A 207 -26.60 37.98 23.94
C SER A 207 -28.01 38.46 23.57
N SER A 208 -29.04 37.97 24.26
CA SER A 208 -30.44 38.39 24.03
C SER A 208 -30.87 39.60 24.87
N GLU A 209 -30.02 40.03 25.82
CA GLU A 209 -30.27 41.18 26.70
C GLU A 209 -29.46 42.43 26.33
N ALA A 210 -28.66 42.39 25.26
CA ALA A 210 -27.87 43.50 24.73
C ALA A 210 -28.44 43.98 23.38
#